data_AF-T0L2E1-F1
#
_entry.id   AF-T0L2E1-F1
#
_cell.length_a   1.000
_cell.length_b   1.000
_cell.length_c   1.000
_cell.angle_alpha   90.00
_cell.angle_beta   90.00
_cell.angle_gamma   90.00
#
_symmetry.space_group_name_H-M   'P 1'
#
loop_
_entity.id
_entity.type
_entity.pdbx_description
1 polymer ?
#
loop_
_entity_poly.entity_id
_entity_poly.type
_entity_poly.pdbx_seq_one_letter_code
_entity_poly.pdbx_strand_id
1 'polypeptide(L)'
;MLRLVDNPRVIGVDLRNEVRGLWGTMSWDKWATAAEKAGNRLLEMNKDWLVIVGGTESGNDLTGVADRPVVLSVPDRVVYSAHVYAWSGWGSVEGRYSKRGYASFVKAMRKNWAYLVEGDQAPVWVGEFGAPHRPSIGDANYWNNLLRYLKVIDADFGYWAVNPRKPHENTKETYSLVEDDWVTPVLDYRMKDMVEIMRA
;
A
#
# COMPACT_ATOMS: atom_id res chain seq x y z
N MET A 1 27.75 2.98 -15.17
CA MET A 1 26.29 3.17 -15.25
C MET A 1 25.69 2.55 -13.99
N LEU A 2 24.94 3.34 -13.20
CA LEU A 2 24.28 2.81 -12.00
C LEU A 2 23.07 1.98 -12.42
N ARG A 3 22.90 0.80 -11.82
CA ARG A 3 21.83 -0.15 -12.16
C ARG A 3 20.46 0.53 -11.97
N LEU A 4 19.56 0.34 -12.94
CA LEU A 4 18.18 0.89 -13.00
C LEU A 4 18.02 2.38 -13.29
N VAL A 5 19.05 3.22 -13.09
CA VAL A 5 18.94 4.69 -13.26
C VAL A 5 18.44 5.09 -14.65
N ASP A 6 18.99 4.48 -15.69
CA ASP A 6 18.66 4.80 -17.09
C ASP A 6 17.54 3.90 -17.66
N ASN A 7 16.83 3.15 -16.82
CA ASN A 7 15.75 2.27 -17.28
C ASN A 7 14.40 3.04 -17.28
N PRO A 8 13.82 3.35 -18.46
CA PRO A 8 12.59 4.14 -18.54
C PRO A 8 11.34 3.42 -17.98
N ARG A 9 11.45 2.11 -17.67
CA ARG A 9 10.37 1.34 -17.04
C ARG A 9 10.39 1.43 -15.51
N VAL A 10 11.42 2.02 -14.91
CA VAL A 10 11.52 2.23 -13.46
C VAL A 10 11.02 3.62 -13.15
N ILE A 11 9.78 3.68 -12.64
CA ILE A 11 9.08 4.95 -12.39
C ILE A 11 9.46 5.60 -11.05
N GLY A 12 10.08 4.86 -10.14
CA GLY A 12 10.32 5.34 -8.80
C GLY A 12 10.96 4.34 -7.85
N VAL A 13 11.00 4.73 -6.58
CA VAL A 13 11.64 4.04 -5.48
C VAL A 13 10.71 3.98 -4.27
N ASP A 14 10.32 2.78 -3.85
CA ASP A 14 9.70 2.55 -2.54
C ASP A 14 10.79 2.37 -1.49
N LEU A 15 10.89 3.33 -0.57
CA LEU A 15 12.06 3.50 0.29
C LEU A 15 12.20 2.38 1.32
N ARG A 16 11.09 1.96 1.94
CA ARG A 16 11.11 0.95 3.01
C ARG A 16 9.75 0.30 3.18
N ASN A 17 9.69 -0.98 2.85
CA ASN A 17 8.49 -1.78 3.07
C ASN A 17 8.08 -1.82 4.56
N GLU A 18 6.79 -1.64 4.85
CA GLU A 18 6.15 -1.82 6.16
C GLU A 18 6.95 -1.29 7.37
N VAL A 19 7.23 0.02 7.40
CA VAL A 19 7.73 0.66 8.63
C VAL A 19 6.76 0.35 9.77
N ARG A 20 7.29 -0.09 10.91
CA ARG A 20 6.54 -0.40 12.12
C ARG A 20 6.87 0.68 13.17
N GLY A 21 5.86 1.44 13.59
CA GLY A 21 5.88 2.43 14.66
C GLY A 21 5.43 1.82 15.99
N LEU A 22 5.40 2.65 17.06
CA LEU A 22 5.09 2.41 18.49
C LEU A 22 5.64 1.13 19.14
N TRP A 23 5.50 -0.04 18.50
CA TRP A 23 6.16 -1.31 18.79
C TRP A 23 7.48 -1.49 18.02
N GLY A 24 7.63 -0.81 16.88
CA GLY A 24 8.90 -0.58 16.21
C GLY A 24 9.35 0.87 16.46
N THR A 25 10.63 1.08 16.68
CA THR A 25 11.25 2.29 17.23
C THR A 25 11.16 3.58 16.38
N MET A 26 10.27 3.63 15.38
CA MET A 26 10.20 4.67 14.35
C MET A 26 8.88 5.45 14.40
N SER A 27 8.90 6.66 14.96
CA SER A 27 7.79 7.61 14.84
C SER A 27 7.69 8.17 13.42
N TRP A 28 6.54 8.74 13.05
CA TRP A 28 6.36 9.40 11.76
C TRP A 28 7.42 10.48 11.51
N ASP A 29 7.70 11.35 12.48
CA ASP A 29 8.70 12.41 12.34
C ASP A 29 10.11 11.89 11.99
N LYS A 30 10.54 10.82 12.68
CA LYS A 30 11.82 10.15 12.39
C LYS A 30 11.80 9.48 11.01
N TRP A 31 10.67 8.86 10.66
CA TRP A 31 10.51 8.23 9.36
C TRP A 31 10.52 9.26 8.23
N ALA A 32 9.75 10.34 8.31
CA ALA A 32 9.73 11.43 7.35
C ALA A 32 11.13 12.03 7.16
N THR A 33 11.86 12.28 8.26
CA THR A 33 13.25 12.76 8.19
C THR A 33 14.17 11.78 7.47
N ALA A 34 14.02 10.48 7.71
CA ALA A 34 14.82 9.45 7.03
C ALA A 34 14.43 9.33 5.55
N ALA A 35 13.14 9.43 5.24
CA ALA A 35 12.58 9.38 3.88
C ALA A 35 13.08 10.56 3.03
N GLU A 36 13.12 11.78 3.59
CA GLU A 36 13.65 12.96 2.89
C GLU A 36 15.14 12.79 2.57
N LYS A 37 15.95 12.31 3.53
CA LYS A 37 17.37 12.07 3.30
C LYS A 37 17.62 11.02 2.22
N ALA A 38 16.91 9.89 2.29
CA ALA A 38 17.04 8.81 1.31
C ALA A 38 16.53 9.24 -0.07
N GLY A 39 15.33 9.83 -0.12
CA GLY A 39 14.68 10.31 -1.34
C GLY A 39 15.52 11.35 -2.07
N ASN A 40 16.03 12.38 -1.36
CA ASN A 40 16.87 13.41 -1.98
C ASN A 40 18.16 12.84 -2.56
N ARG A 41 18.78 11.87 -1.90
CA ARG A 41 19.98 11.19 -2.43
C ARG A 41 19.68 10.36 -3.68
N LEU A 42 18.50 9.73 -3.76
CA LEU A 42 18.07 8.98 -4.94
C LEU A 42 17.69 9.92 -6.09
N LEU A 43 17.09 11.07 -5.80
CA LEU A 43 16.75 12.09 -6.79
C LEU A 43 17.98 12.78 -7.39
N GLU A 44 19.11 12.82 -6.67
CA GLU A 44 20.40 13.22 -7.27
C GLU A 44 20.86 12.24 -8.37
N MET A 45 20.45 10.98 -8.31
CA MET A 45 20.75 9.97 -9.33
C MET A 45 19.78 10.04 -10.51
N ASN A 46 18.47 10.18 -10.23
CA ASN A 46 17.45 10.35 -11.25
C ASN A 46 16.33 11.27 -10.73
N LYS A 47 16.20 12.46 -11.32
CA LYS A 47 15.23 13.49 -10.92
C LYS A 47 13.80 13.18 -11.37
N ASP A 48 13.60 12.18 -12.21
CA ASP A 48 12.29 11.78 -12.74
C ASP A 48 11.62 10.68 -11.94
N TRP A 49 12.32 10.09 -10.96
CA TRP A 49 11.74 9.09 -10.07
C TRP A 49 10.71 9.67 -9.10
N LEU A 50 9.61 8.95 -8.95
CA LEU A 50 8.70 9.09 -7.82
C LEU A 50 9.35 8.46 -6.57
N VAL A 51 9.23 9.11 -5.43
CA VAL A 51 9.68 8.64 -4.13
C VAL A 51 8.45 8.22 -3.34
N ILE A 52 8.32 6.92 -3.14
CA ILE A 52 7.18 6.30 -2.50
C ILE A 52 7.47 6.16 -1.00
N VAL A 53 6.59 6.71 -0.16
CA VAL A 53 6.76 6.75 1.30
C VAL A 53 5.55 6.09 1.98
N GLY A 54 5.77 4.90 2.53
CA GLY A 54 4.74 4.16 3.28
C GLY A 54 4.48 4.72 4.69
N GLY A 55 3.29 4.42 5.25
CA GLY A 55 2.92 4.76 6.63
C GLY A 55 3.64 3.96 7.73
N THR A 56 3.49 4.39 8.99
CA THR A 56 4.20 3.79 10.15
C THR A 56 3.52 2.60 10.81
N GLU A 57 2.27 2.27 10.50
CA GLU A 57 1.62 1.05 11.02
C GLU A 57 1.58 -0.05 9.95
N SER A 58 2.74 -0.64 9.65
CA SER A 58 2.86 -1.64 8.58
C SER A 58 2.48 -1.05 7.23
N GLY A 59 2.83 0.21 7.00
CA GLY A 59 2.46 0.94 5.78
C GLY A 59 1.12 1.67 5.85
N ASN A 60 0.22 1.40 6.81
CA ASN A 60 -1.17 1.90 6.72
C ASN A 60 -1.43 3.27 7.35
N ASP A 61 -0.62 3.71 8.32
CA ASP A 61 -0.86 4.95 9.07
C ASP A 61 -0.02 6.10 8.50
N LEU A 62 -0.70 7.01 7.79
CA LEU A 62 -0.15 8.25 7.24
C LEU A 62 -0.71 9.49 7.96
N THR A 63 -1.35 9.34 9.13
CA THR A 63 -1.95 10.46 9.87
C THR A 63 -0.95 11.59 10.18
N GLY A 64 0.31 11.24 10.40
CA GLY A 64 1.38 12.21 10.67
C GLY A 64 1.73 13.12 9.48
N VAL A 65 1.30 12.78 8.25
CA VAL A 65 1.52 13.62 7.07
C VAL A 65 0.83 14.97 7.21
N ALA A 66 -0.33 15.03 7.89
CA ALA A 66 -1.08 16.27 8.06
C ALA A 66 -0.28 17.36 8.79
N ASP A 67 0.53 16.96 9.77
CA ASP A 67 1.35 17.88 10.57
C ASP A 67 2.79 17.99 10.03
N ARG A 68 3.32 16.89 9.49
CA ARG A 68 4.70 16.79 9.00
C ARG A 68 4.73 16.07 7.64
N PRO A 69 4.39 16.77 6.54
CA PRO A 69 4.52 16.20 5.19
C PRO A 69 6.00 16.01 4.85
N VAL A 70 6.28 15.08 3.94
CA VAL A 70 7.63 14.83 3.42
C VAL A 70 7.93 15.88 2.35
N VAL A 71 9.05 16.58 2.48
CA VAL A 71 9.47 17.62 1.53
C VAL A 71 10.80 17.22 0.89
N LEU A 72 10.76 16.98 -0.41
CA LEU A 72 11.93 16.61 -1.21
C LEU A 72 12.56 17.84 -1.87
N SER A 73 13.83 17.71 -2.26
CA SER A 73 14.57 18.76 -2.98
C SER A 73 14.10 18.96 -4.42
N VAL A 74 13.45 17.94 -5.00
CA VAL A 74 12.74 18.03 -6.29
C VAL A 74 11.24 18.03 -5.98
N PRO A 75 10.50 19.08 -6.38
CA PRO A 75 9.06 19.16 -6.13
C PRO A 75 8.31 18.08 -6.91
N ASP A 76 7.08 17.78 -6.47
CA ASP A 76 6.14 16.90 -7.18
C ASP A 76 6.67 15.47 -7.43
N ARG A 77 7.51 14.97 -6.51
CA ARG A 77 8.06 13.61 -6.54
C ARG A 77 7.59 12.71 -5.42
N VAL A 78 6.86 13.20 -4.41
CA VAL A 78 6.35 12.35 -3.32
C VAL A 78 5.08 11.63 -3.74
N VAL A 79 5.03 10.32 -3.51
CA VAL A 79 3.79 9.54 -3.51
C VAL A 79 3.70 8.83 -2.16
N TYR A 80 2.57 8.94 -1.48
CA TYR A 80 2.39 8.19 -0.24
C TYR A 80 1.88 6.79 -0.52
N SER A 81 2.20 5.83 0.34
CA SER A 81 1.71 4.45 0.20
C SER A 81 0.99 3.93 1.43
N ALA A 82 -0.11 3.23 1.20
CA ALA A 82 -0.91 2.56 2.22
C ALA A 82 -0.95 1.04 1.97
N HIS A 83 -0.74 0.25 3.01
CA HIS A 83 -0.92 -1.21 2.96
C HIS A 83 -2.19 -1.59 3.72
N VAL A 84 -3.17 -2.17 3.04
CA VAL A 84 -4.50 -2.38 3.60
C VAL A 84 -4.82 -3.86 3.58
N TYR A 85 -4.76 -4.52 4.75
CA TYR A 85 -5.03 -5.95 4.90
C TYR A 85 -6.16 -6.23 5.89
N ALA A 86 -6.69 -7.46 5.87
CA ALA A 86 -7.74 -7.90 6.80
C ALA A 86 -7.35 -7.72 8.28
N TRP A 87 -6.07 -7.89 8.61
CA TRP A 87 -5.55 -7.71 9.97
C TRP A 87 -5.18 -6.26 10.30
N SER A 88 -5.15 -5.34 9.32
CA SER A 88 -4.92 -3.91 9.57
C SER A 88 -6.00 -3.35 10.51
N GLY A 89 -5.69 -2.23 11.16
CA GLY A 89 -6.50 -1.70 12.26
C GLY A 89 -6.35 -2.47 13.58
N TRP A 90 -5.44 -3.45 13.66
CA TRP A 90 -5.05 -4.02 14.94
C TRP A 90 -4.46 -2.92 15.85
N GLY A 91 -4.97 -2.80 17.08
CA GLY A 91 -4.60 -1.73 18.02
C GLY A 91 -5.55 -0.52 18.03
N SER A 92 -6.42 -0.39 17.03
CA SER A 92 -7.50 0.61 17.05
C SER A 92 -8.69 0.15 17.92
N VAL A 93 -9.46 1.12 18.44
CA VAL A 93 -10.62 0.85 19.31
C VAL A 93 -11.70 0.02 18.62
N GLU A 94 -11.94 0.25 17.32
CA GLU A 94 -12.94 -0.50 16.57
C GLU A 94 -12.38 -1.79 15.93
N GLY A 95 -11.11 -2.13 16.21
CA GLY A 95 -10.50 -3.41 15.89
C GLY A 95 -10.11 -3.62 14.42
N ARG A 96 -9.79 -4.89 14.11
CA ARG A 96 -9.30 -5.33 12.78
C ARG A 96 -10.31 -5.10 11.67
N TYR A 97 -9.82 -4.76 10.49
CA TYR A 97 -10.66 -4.51 9.31
C TYR A 97 -11.54 -5.70 8.92
N SER A 98 -11.07 -6.92 9.15
CA SER A 98 -11.87 -8.14 8.97
C SER A 98 -13.18 -8.17 9.77
N LYS A 99 -13.30 -7.37 10.83
CA LYS A 99 -14.47 -7.30 11.73
C LYS A 99 -15.27 -5.99 11.61
N ARG A 100 -14.78 -5.01 10.84
CA ARG A 100 -15.44 -3.71 10.71
C ARG A 100 -16.58 -3.79 9.70
N GLY A 101 -17.70 -3.14 10.02
CA GLY A 101 -18.71 -2.79 9.02
C GLY A 101 -18.21 -1.64 8.13
N TYR A 102 -18.81 -1.49 6.95
CA TYR A 102 -18.33 -0.56 5.91
C TYR A 102 -18.12 0.88 6.40
N ALA A 103 -19.05 1.44 7.17
CA ALA A 103 -18.91 2.81 7.69
C ALA A 103 -17.68 2.98 8.61
N SER A 104 -17.41 2.00 9.48
CA SER A 104 -16.23 2.00 10.35
C SER A 104 -14.94 1.77 9.57
N PHE A 105 -14.99 0.97 8.49
CA PHE A 105 -13.87 0.75 7.58
C PHE A 105 -13.50 2.05 6.82
N VAL A 106 -14.49 2.70 6.18
CA VAL A 106 -14.28 3.97 5.46
C VAL A 106 -13.75 5.07 6.38
N LYS A 107 -14.29 5.18 7.61
CA LYS A 107 -13.77 6.12 8.62
C LYS A 107 -12.27 5.88 8.88
N ALA A 108 -11.82 4.62 8.93
CA ALA A 108 -10.42 4.30 9.10
C ALA A 108 -9.57 4.68 7.88
N MET A 109 -10.03 4.42 6.65
CA MET A 109 -9.32 4.83 5.44
C MET A 109 -9.13 6.34 5.35
N ARG A 110 -10.22 7.10 5.56
CA ARG A 110 -10.20 8.57 5.59
C ARG A 110 -9.28 9.13 6.64
N LYS A 111 -9.33 8.58 7.85
CA LYS A 111 -8.43 8.98 8.92
C LYS A 111 -6.98 8.72 8.54
N ASN A 112 -6.69 7.52 8.05
CA ASN A 112 -5.32 7.04 7.97
C ASN A 112 -4.57 7.58 6.76
N TRP A 113 -5.21 7.72 5.59
CA TRP A 113 -4.51 8.10 4.36
C TRP A 113 -5.40 8.80 3.34
N ALA A 114 -6.69 8.46 3.24
CA ALA A 114 -7.52 8.94 2.15
C ALA A 114 -7.84 10.44 2.21
N TYR A 115 -7.66 11.10 3.36
CA TYR A 115 -7.74 12.56 3.44
C TYR A 115 -6.70 13.26 2.55
N LEU A 116 -5.58 12.60 2.23
CA LEU A 116 -4.56 13.14 1.33
C LEU A 116 -5.08 13.23 -0.11
N VAL A 117 -5.82 12.21 -0.54
CA VAL A 117 -6.44 12.15 -1.87
C VAL A 117 -7.68 13.02 -1.92
N GLU A 118 -8.61 12.85 -0.96
CA GLU A 118 -9.87 13.60 -0.91
C GLU A 118 -9.65 15.11 -0.73
N GLY A 119 -8.53 15.50 -0.11
CA GLY A 119 -8.14 16.88 0.12
C GLY A 119 -7.19 17.47 -0.92
N ASP A 120 -6.89 16.75 -2.02
CA ASP A 120 -5.94 17.17 -3.07
C ASP A 120 -4.57 17.59 -2.51
N GLN A 121 -4.07 16.86 -1.51
CA GLN A 121 -2.80 17.16 -0.83
C GLN A 121 -1.63 16.38 -1.43
N ALA A 122 -1.85 15.10 -1.73
CA ALA A 122 -0.85 14.23 -2.32
C ALA A 122 -1.49 12.93 -2.85
N PRO A 123 -0.92 12.31 -3.90
CA PRO A 123 -1.37 11.00 -4.36
C PRO A 123 -1.06 9.92 -3.32
N VAL A 124 -1.97 8.95 -3.20
CA VAL A 124 -1.76 7.74 -2.41
C VAL A 124 -1.86 6.52 -3.33
N TRP A 125 -0.82 5.69 -3.30
CA TRP A 125 -0.80 4.37 -3.94
C TRP A 125 -1.05 3.30 -2.89
N VAL A 126 -2.10 2.50 -3.04
CA VAL A 126 -2.33 1.33 -2.18
C VAL A 126 -1.34 0.23 -2.57
N GLY A 127 -0.13 0.31 -2.01
CA GLY A 127 1.03 -0.48 -2.45
C GLY A 127 0.88 -1.97 -2.19
N GLU A 128 0.12 -2.34 -1.16
CA GLU A 128 -0.23 -3.73 -0.90
C GLU A 128 -1.66 -3.88 -0.36
N PHE A 129 -2.37 -4.84 -0.95
CA PHE A 129 -3.54 -5.47 -0.37
C PHE A 129 -3.67 -6.88 -0.95
N GLY A 130 -4.41 -7.75 -0.27
CA GLY A 130 -4.55 -9.13 -0.72
C GLY A 130 -5.50 -9.95 0.13
N ALA A 131 -5.99 -11.05 -0.43
CA ALA A 131 -6.85 -12.01 0.25
C ALA A 131 -6.59 -13.43 -0.27
N PRO A 132 -6.87 -14.47 0.53
CA PRO A 132 -6.63 -15.84 0.11
C PRO A 132 -7.67 -16.29 -0.92
N HIS A 133 -7.30 -17.15 -1.87
CA HIS A 133 -8.22 -17.76 -2.84
C HIS A 133 -9.46 -18.42 -2.18
N ARG A 134 -9.30 -18.91 -0.95
CA ARG A 134 -10.38 -19.45 -0.10
C ARG A 134 -10.55 -18.53 1.12
N PRO A 135 -11.42 -17.50 1.04
CA PRO A 135 -11.58 -16.53 2.11
C PRO A 135 -12.37 -17.09 3.29
N SER A 136 -11.97 -16.71 4.50
CA SER A 136 -12.86 -16.76 5.65
C SER A 136 -13.94 -15.67 5.56
N ILE A 137 -14.93 -15.71 6.46
CA ILE A 137 -15.94 -14.64 6.59
C ILE A 137 -15.26 -13.28 6.81
N GLY A 138 -14.18 -13.25 7.60
CA GLY A 138 -13.44 -12.02 7.88
C GLY A 138 -12.68 -11.49 6.67
N ASP A 139 -12.06 -12.39 5.89
CA ASP A 139 -11.35 -12.01 4.66
C ASP A 139 -12.33 -11.45 3.62
N ALA A 140 -13.47 -12.12 3.43
CA ALA A 140 -14.52 -11.66 2.52
C ALA A 140 -15.10 -10.31 2.95
N ASN A 141 -15.34 -10.08 4.25
CA ASN A 141 -15.83 -8.80 4.74
C ASN A 141 -14.85 -7.65 4.48
N TYR A 142 -13.56 -7.84 4.81
CA TYR A 142 -12.53 -6.85 4.53
C TYR A 142 -12.40 -6.58 3.02
N TRP A 143 -12.35 -7.63 2.19
CA TRP A 143 -12.20 -7.51 0.75
C TRP A 143 -13.35 -6.71 0.15
N ASN A 144 -14.60 -7.07 0.46
CA ASN A 144 -15.78 -6.37 -0.03
C ASN A 144 -15.79 -4.89 0.37
N ASN A 145 -15.34 -4.56 1.59
CA ASN A 145 -15.26 -3.17 2.03
C ASN A 145 -14.16 -2.40 1.30
N LEU A 146 -12.98 -2.99 1.12
CA LEU A 146 -11.86 -2.35 0.43
C LEU A 146 -12.19 -2.13 -1.04
N LEU A 147 -12.62 -3.16 -1.77
CA LEU A 147 -12.91 -3.07 -3.21
C LEU A 147 -14.09 -2.11 -3.47
N ARG A 148 -15.08 -2.06 -2.57
CA ARG A 148 -16.15 -1.05 -2.62
C ARG A 148 -15.61 0.36 -2.43
N TYR A 149 -14.63 0.55 -1.54
CA TYR A 149 -14.04 1.86 -1.30
C TYR A 149 -13.13 2.31 -2.44
N LEU A 150 -12.30 1.41 -2.99
CA LEU A 150 -11.43 1.69 -4.14
C LEU A 150 -12.20 2.07 -5.41
N LYS A 151 -13.47 1.64 -5.54
CA LYS A 151 -14.36 2.08 -6.63
C LYS A 151 -14.77 3.56 -6.56
N VAL A 152 -14.55 4.24 -5.44
CA VAL A 152 -15.03 5.63 -5.23
C VAL A 152 -13.93 6.61 -4.84
N ILE A 153 -12.67 6.18 -4.80
CA ILE A 153 -11.52 7.01 -4.50
C ILE A 153 -10.51 6.90 -5.64
N ASP A 154 -9.87 8.01 -5.98
CA ASP A 154 -8.85 8.09 -7.02
C ASP A 154 -7.49 7.64 -6.49
N ALA A 155 -7.35 6.33 -6.27
CA ALA A 155 -6.12 5.72 -5.76
C ALA A 155 -5.79 4.44 -6.55
N ASP A 156 -4.61 4.45 -7.17
CA ASP A 156 -4.04 3.27 -7.81
C ASP A 156 -3.56 2.24 -6.77
N PHE A 157 -3.27 1.01 -7.22
CA PHE A 157 -2.93 -0.08 -6.33
C PHE A 157 -1.88 -1.06 -6.84
N GLY A 158 -1.24 -1.76 -5.92
CA GLY A 158 -0.43 -2.96 -6.11
C GLY A 158 -1.04 -4.13 -5.34
N TYR A 159 -1.27 -5.25 -6.02
CA TYR A 159 -1.83 -6.46 -5.39
C TYR A 159 -0.73 -7.39 -4.89
N TRP A 160 -0.86 -7.84 -3.63
CA TRP A 160 -0.06 -8.91 -3.05
C TRP A 160 -0.80 -10.25 -3.12
N ALA A 161 -0.36 -11.24 -3.89
CA ALA A 161 0.79 -11.22 -4.80
C ALA A 161 0.49 -11.97 -6.10
N VAL A 162 1.26 -11.67 -7.14
CA VAL A 162 1.29 -12.54 -8.34
C VAL A 162 1.84 -13.91 -7.96
N ASN A 163 2.92 -13.93 -7.19
CA ASN A 163 3.73 -15.12 -6.89
C ASN A 163 2.92 -16.29 -6.28
N PRO A 164 3.08 -17.52 -6.78
CA PRO A 164 2.45 -18.73 -6.22
C PRO A 164 3.14 -19.24 -4.95
N ARG A 165 4.39 -18.81 -4.71
CA ARG A 165 5.22 -19.25 -3.59
C ARG A 165 5.82 -18.08 -2.83
N LYS A 166 5.88 -18.24 -1.51
CA LYS A 166 6.55 -17.29 -0.62
C LYS A 166 8.07 -17.45 -0.74
N PRO A 167 8.84 -16.36 -0.72
CA PRO A 167 10.30 -16.44 -0.69
C PRO A 167 10.81 -17.21 0.54
N HIS A 168 10.14 -17.05 1.68
CA HIS A 168 10.43 -17.81 2.89
C HIS A 168 9.89 -19.23 2.76
N GLU A 169 10.78 -20.21 2.91
CA GLU A 169 10.48 -21.66 2.93
C GLU A 169 9.78 -22.22 1.68
N ASN A 170 9.63 -21.43 0.62
CA ASN A 170 8.98 -21.84 -0.63
C ASN A 170 7.57 -22.47 -0.42
N THR A 171 6.87 -21.99 0.62
CA THR A 171 5.52 -22.44 0.95
C THR A 171 4.50 -21.83 -0.02
N LYS A 172 3.34 -22.48 -0.16
CA LYS A 172 2.26 -21.98 -1.03
C LYS A 172 1.81 -20.59 -0.57
N GLU A 173 1.81 -19.63 -1.48
CA GLU A 173 1.22 -18.31 -1.27
C GLU A 173 -0.29 -18.43 -1.50
N THR A 174 -1.07 -18.31 -0.43
CA THR A 174 -2.53 -18.40 -0.51
C THR A 174 -3.14 -17.21 -1.22
N TYR A 175 -2.39 -16.10 -1.32
CA TYR A 175 -2.83 -14.85 -1.93
C TYR A 175 -2.48 -14.76 -3.42
N SER A 176 -1.83 -15.79 -3.97
CA SER A 176 -1.36 -15.85 -5.35
C SER A 176 -2.45 -15.56 -6.40
N LEU A 177 -2.05 -14.91 -7.49
CA LEU A 177 -2.87 -14.72 -8.70
C LEU A 177 -2.52 -15.70 -9.81
N VAL A 178 -1.44 -16.46 -9.68
CA VAL A 178 -1.10 -17.56 -10.60
C VAL A 178 -0.92 -18.85 -9.82
N GLU A 179 -1.15 -19.98 -10.48
CA GLU A 179 -0.88 -21.31 -9.95
C GLU A 179 0.64 -21.57 -9.88
N ASP A 180 1.03 -22.69 -9.26
CA ASP A 180 2.44 -23.07 -9.06
C ASP A 180 3.24 -23.23 -10.37
N ASP A 181 2.57 -23.32 -11.51
CA ASP A 181 3.18 -23.36 -12.85
C ASP A 181 3.66 -21.99 -13.34
N TRP A 182 3.40 -20.90 -12.61
CA TRP A 182 3.71 -19.50 -12.95
C TRP A 182 3.05 -18.98 -14.23
N VAL A 183 2.08 -19.72 -14.78
CA VAL A 183 1.45 -19.41 -16.07
C VAL A 183 -0.07 -19.33 -15.94
N THR A 184 -0.69 -20.27 -15.23
CA THR A 184 -2.14 -20.39 -15.13
C THR A 184 -2.69 -19.38 -14.12
N PRO A 185 -3.57 -18.45 -14.52
CA PRO A 185 -4.16 -17.50 -13.59
C PRO A 185 -5.16 -18.17 -12.64
N VAL A 186 -5.21 -17.72 -11.39
CA VAL A 186 -6.25 -18.08 -10.43
C VAL A 186 -7.51 -17.25 -10.72
N LEU A 187 -8.50 -17.87 -11.35
CA LEU A 187 -9.74 -17.21 -11.77
C LEU A 187 -10.80 -17.28 -10.66
N ASP A 188 -10.82 -16.28 -9.79
CA ASP A 188 -11.75 -16.19 -8.66
C ASP A 188 -12.33 -14.79 -8.46
N TYR A 189 -12.99 -14.59 -7.31
CA TYR A 189 -13.58 -13.31 -6.92
C TYR A 189 -12.57 -12.16 -6.92
N ARG A 190 -11.29 -12.42 -6.60
CA ARG A 190 -10.25 -11.39 -6.53
C ARG A 190 -9.92 -10.85 -7.91
N MET A 191 -9.68 -11.76 -8.86
CA MET A 191 -9.42 -11.40 -10.25
C MET A 191 -10.60 -10.66 -10.86
N LYS A 192 -11.83 -11.14 -10.61
CA LYS A 192 -13.05 -10.48 -11.06
C LYS A 192 -13.15 -9.04 -10.54
N ASP A 193 -13.06 -8.86 -9.22
CA ASP A 193 -13.28 -7.56 -8.58
C ASP A 193 -12.19 -6.55 -8.95
N MET A 194 -10.93 -6.99 -9.07
CA MET A 194 -9.84 -6.10 -9.50
C MET A 194 -9.98 -5.67 -10.96
N VAL A 195 -10.36 -6.57 -11.86
CA VAL A 195 -10.60 -6.23 -13.28
C VAL A 195 -11.76 -5.23 -13.42
N GLU A 196 -12.78 -5.29 -12.55
CA GLU A 196 -13.85 -4.29 -12.52
C GLU A 196 -13.31 -2.89 -12.19
N ILE A 197 -12.39 -2.77 -11.24
CA ILE A 197 -11.81 -1.47 -10.85
C ILE A 197 -10.86 -0.94 -11.92
N MET A 198 -10.04 -1.79 -12.54
CA MET A 198 -9.09 -1.39 -13.60
C MET A 198 -9.79 -0.87 -14.87
N ARG A 199 -11.10 -1.08 -15.01
CA ARG A 199 -11.90 -0.67 -16.16
C ARG A 199 -12.83 0.52 -15.87
N ALA A 200 -12.98 0.87 -14.59
CA ALA A 200 -13.81 1.99 -14.16
C ALA A 200 -13.10 3.32 -14.46
#